data_AF-A0A8T0PPV6-F1
#
_entry.id   AF-A0A8T0PPV6-F1
#
_cell.length_a   1.000
_cell.length_b   1.000
_cell.length_c   1.000
_cell.angle_alpha   90.00
_cell.angle_beta   90.00
_cell.angle_gamma   90.00
#
_symmetry.space_group_name_H-M   'P 1'
#
loop_
_entity.id
_entity.type
_entity.pdbx_description
1 polymer ?
#
loop_
_entity_poly.entity_id
_entity_poly.type
_entity_poly.pdbx_seq_one_letter_code
_entity_poly.pdbx_strand_id
1 'polypeptide(L)'
;MLLPAPLAPNTAPNKQPSSVLPPSKPSLACRDKLRAVAHKLAEQPVHGTEPGAWGVLTAISEKARLLPQGTDIPLCADEHCFGRTVHDHRFRISDILVSSCHCKIYMDTVLKELNPNGPSPIFLKDTSTNGTYINWKRFRKSSAPAKLTQGDIISFPYVAHDEASYTFVYREVTEIHSEENGTATKRKFGEVGSENKMLEDTMVGSADGPVSLDVRRPQKTRKGPKEQLASHFAMIKELRTEIKLAHVRHEKEVKELKDTIASSQLALVGNQKRFDLVSELNMELKGTIKYLGERLDASDKSQAEAGNTINRLKFNICKLEAQLQEERNLRMEYDKSSEDLKCSCQE
;
A
#
# COMPACT_ATOMS: atom_id res chain seq x y z
N MET A 1 -9.55 -52.97 52.31
CA MET A 1 -9.56 -52.17 51.07
C MET A 1 -10.96 -51.63 50.87
N LEU A 2 -11.17 -50.33 51.07
CA LEU A 2 -12.35 -49.60 50.63
C LEU A 2 -11.96 -48.12 50.60
N LEU A 3 -11.99 -47.56 49.39
CA LEU A 3 -11.66 -46.18 49.03
C LEU A 3 -12.70 -45.19 49.60
N PRO A 4 -12.32 -43.92 49.83
CA PRO A 4 -13.26 -42.90 50.28
C PRO A 4 -14.13 -42.37 49.12
N ALA A 5 -15.35 -41.96 49.48
CA ALA A 5 -16.38 -41.41 48.61
C ALA A 5 -16.01 -40.02 48.03
N PRO A 6 -16.54 -39.64 46.86
CA PRO A 6 -16.23 -38.36 46.22
C PRO A 6 -17.10 -37.22 46.75
N LEU A 7 -16.49 -36.04 46.83
CA LEU A 7 -17.08 -34.75 47.19
C LEU A 7 -18.16 -34.30 46.18
N ALA A 8 -19.24 -33.75 46.71
CA ALA A 8 -20.33 -33.14 45.96
C ALA A 8 -19.87 -31.90 45.14
N PRO A 9 -20.41 -31.69 43.93
CA PRO A 9 -20.14 -30.47 43.17
C PRO A 9 -21.08 -29.34 43.59
N ASN A 10 -20.48 -28.18 43.90
CA ASN A 10 -21.14 -26.91 44.11
C ASN A 10 -21.92 -26.47 42.85
N THR A 11 -23.20 -26.20 43.04
CA THR A 11 -24.11 -25.58 42.09
C THR A 11 -23.78 -24.09 41.95
N ALA A 12 -23.27 -23.67 40.79
CA ALA A 12 -23.26 -22.27 40.34
C ALA A 12 -23.87 -22.21 38.93
N PRO A 13 -24.71 -21.20 38.63
CA PRO A 13 -25.56 -21.22 37.46
C PRO A 13 -24.80 -21.01 36.16
N ASN A 14 -25.11 -21.90 35.23
CA ASN A 14 -24.71 -21.99 33.84
C ASN A 14 -24.87 -20.66 33.10
N LYS A 15 -23.77 -19.94 32.82
CA LYS A 15 -23.74 -18.88 31.80
C LYS A 15 -23.58 -19.55 30.44
N GLN A 16 -24.68 -19.57 29.69
CA GLN A 16 -24.70 -19.93 28.27
C GLN A 16 -23.62 -19.16 27.49
N PRO A 17 -22.94 -19.79 26.52
CA PRO A 17 -22.08 -19.09 25.60
C PRO A 17 -22.92 -18.18 24.72
N SER A 18 -22.73 -16.87 24.89
CA SER A 18 -23.30 -15.82 24.06
C SER A 18 -22.98 -16.07 22.59
N SER A 19 -24.04 -16.09 21.79
CA SER A 19 -24.04 -16.18 20.33
C SER A 19 -22.97 -15.28 19.71
N VAL A 20 -22.08 -15.89 18.92
CA VAL A 20 -21.24 -15.18 17.96
C VAL A 20 -22.17 -14.55 16.93
N LEU A 21 -22.45 -13.26 17.09
CA LEU A 21 -23.07 -12.44 16.06
C LEU A 21 -22.10 -12.37 14.86
N PRO A 22 -22.59 -12.53 13.61
CA PRO A 22 -21.76 -12.27 12.44
C PRO A 22 -21.36 -10.79 12.42
N PRO A 23 -20.18 -10.43 11.88
CA PRO A 23 -19.73 -9.04 11.84
C PRO A 23 -20.77 -8.19 11.09
N SER A 24 -21.38 -7.25 11.80
CA SER A 24 -22.35 -6.31 11.27
C SER A 24 -21.72 -5.55 10.11
N LYS A 25 -22.34 -5.60 8.93
CA LYS A 25 -21.98 -4.73 7.81
C LYS A 25 -21.94 -3.29 8.33
N PRO A 26 -20.85 -2.52 8.09
CA PRO A 26 -20.76 -1.15 8.56
C PRO A 26 -21.91 -0.32 7.98
N SER A 27 -22.52 0.53 8.80
CA SER A 27 -23.49 1.50 8.31
C SER A 27 -22.80 2.45 7.31
N LEU A 28 -23.50 2.78 6.23
CA LEU A 28 -23.02 3.73 5.21
C LEU A 28 -22.51 5.04 5.87
N ALA A 29 -23.20 5.47 6.93
CA ALA A 29 -22.85 6.59 7.78
C ALA A 29 -21.43 6.53 8.39
N CYS A 30 -20.92 5.35 8.75
CA CYS A 30 -19.56 5.22 9.30
C CYS A 30 -18.49 5.51 8.23
N ARG A 31 -18.71 5.03 7.00
CA ARG A 31 -17.80 5.28 5.87
C ARG A 31 -17.77 6.74 5.48
N ASP A 32 -18.93 7.39 5.45
CA ASP A 32 -19.03 8.80 5.08
C ASP A 32 -18.41 9.72 6.14
N LYS A 33 -18.52 9.38 7.43
CA LYS A 33 -17.79 10.07 8.50
C LYS A 33 -16.28 10.01 8.30
N LEU A 34 -15.73 8.83 8.05
CA LEU A 34 -14.29 8.67 7.79
C LEU A 34 -13.85 9.44 6.55
N ARG A 35 -14.65 9.42 5.48
CA ARG A 35 -14.37 10.20 4.27
C ARG A 35 -14.37 11.70 4.55
N ALA A 36 -15.33 12.20 5.32
CA ALA A 36 -15.40 13.61 5.69
C ALA A 36 -14.20 14.04 6.55
N VAL A 37 -13.78 13.19 7.50
CA VAL A 37 -12.58 13.44 8.30
C VAL A 37 -11.32 13.45 7.43
N ALA A 38 -11.17 12.47 6.53
CA ALA A 38 -10.04 12.40 5.61
C ALA A 38 -9.98 13.62 4.69
N HIS A 39 -11.12 14.05 4.13
CA HIS A 39 -11.21 15.25 3.29
C HIS A 39 -10.80 16.51 4.06
N LYS A 40 -11.38 16.71 5.26
CA LYS A 40 -11.04 17.85 6.11
C LYS A 40 -9.55 17.89 6.45
N LEU A 41 -8.93 16.74 6.72
CA LEU A 41 -7.49 16.66 6.99
C LEU A 41 -6.66 16.90 5.73
N ALA A 42 -7.09 16.39 4.59
CA ALA A 42 -6.40 16.57 3.31
C ALA A 42 -6.40 18.02 2.82
N GLU A 43 -7.43 18.81 3.15
CA GLU A 43 -7.52 20.24 2.84
C GLU A 43 -6.68 21.12 3.79
N GLN A 44 -6.32 20.60 4.96
CA GLN A 44 -5.45 21.36 5.85
C GLN A 44 -4.04 21.42 5.28
N PRO A 45 -3.36 22.57 5.31
CA PRO A 45 -1.94 22.65 4.99
C PRO A 45 -1.13 21.79 5.96
N VAL A 46 -0.10 21.11 5.45
CA VAL A 46 0.83 20.33 6.26
C VAL A 46 1.92 21.28 6.74
N HIS A 47 1.86 21.71 8.00
CA HIS A 47 2.85 22.61 8.60
C HIS A 47 3.89 21.83 9.41
N GLY A 48 5.16 22.25 9.34
CA GLY A 48 6.21 21.73 10.22
C GLY A 48 6.76 20.35 9.84
N THR A 49 6.57 19.91 8.60
CA THR A 49 7.15 18.65 8.11
C THR A 49 8.66 18.76 7.97
N GLU A 50 9.37 17.64 8.15
CA GLU A 50 10.82 17.58 7.97
C GLU A 50 11.24 18.03 6.56
N PRO A 51 12.39 18.71 6.40
CA PRO A 51 12.91 19.10 5.09
C PRO A 51 13.01 17.91 4.14
N GLY A 52 12.46 18.03 2.94
CA GLY A 52 12.45 16.96 1.93
C GLY A 52 11.30 15.96 2.04
N ALA A 53 10.34 16.16 2.95
CA ALA A 53 9.12 15.38 2.96
C ALA A 53 8.23 15.71 1.75
N TRP A 54 7.91 14.70 0.96
CA TRP A 54 7.02 14.81 -0.20
C TRP A 54 5.57 14.40 0.10
N GLY A 55 5.34 13.77 1.25
CA GLY A 55 4.01 13.39 1.70
C GLY A 55 3.98 13.14 3.21
N VAL A 56 2.77 13.11 3.76
CA VAL A 56 2.52 12.78 5.17
C VAL A 56 1.34 11.81 5.26
N LEU A 57 1.47 10.81 6.13
CA LEU A 57 0.35 9.99 6.56
C LEU A 57 -0.17 10.50 7.90
N THR A 58 -1.40 11.02 7.90
CA THR A 58 -2.07 11.49 9.12
C THR A 58 -3.01 10.41 9.66
N ALA A 59 -2.84 10.02 10.92
CA ALA A 59 -3.62 8.99 11.59
C ALA A 59 -5.08 9.42 11.83
N ILE A 60 -6.03 8.63 11.31
CA ILE A 60 -7.47 8.85 11.47
C ILE A 60 -8.05 7.94 12.55
N SER A 61 -7.73 6.64 12.52
CA SER A 61 -8.23 5.70 13.53
C SER A 61 -7.58 5.94 14.89
N GLU A 62 -8.29 5.64 15.97
CA GLU A 62 -7.74 5.69 17.34
C GLU A 62 -6.50 4.82 17.48
N LYS A 63 -6.53 3.58 16.96
CA LYS A 63 -5.38 2.65 16.94
C LYS A 63 -4.14 3.25 16.29
N ALA A 64 -4.30 3.94 15.16
CA ALA A 64 -3.19 4.64 14.49
C ALA A 64 -2.68 5.84 15.29
N ARG A 65 -3.53 6.54 16.05
CA ARG A 65 -3.12 7.70 16.87
C ARG A 65 -2.38 7.31 18.15
N LEU A 66 -2.64 6.10 18.65
CA LEU A 66 -1.96 5.53 19.82
C LEU A 66 -0.56 4.97 19.50
N LEU A 67 -0.16 5.03 18.23
CA LEU A 67 1.15 4.59 17.81
C LEU A 67 2.26 5.52 18.36
N PRO A 68 3.44 4.99 18.72
CA PRO A 68 4.54 5.80 19.28
C PRO A 68 5.05 6.91 18.35
N GLN A 69 4.76 6.79 17.05
CA GLN A 69 5.20 7.72 16.02
C GLN A 69 4.37 9.01 15.97
N GLY A 70 3.28 9.08 16.74
CA GLY A 70 2.39 10.23 16.77
C GLY A 70 1.34 10.22 15.65
N THR A 71 0.69 11.37 15.47
CA THR A 71 -0.44 11.50 14.53
C THR A 71 0.01 11.61 13.08
N ASP A 72 1.18 12.20 12.82
CA ASP A 72 1.66 12.47 11.48
C ASP A 72 2.98 11.75 11.22
N ILE A 73 3.03 10.97 10.15
CA ILE A 73 4.23 10.23 9.74
C ILE A 73 4.75 10.83 8.43
N PRO A 74 5.88 11.55 8.44
CA PRO A 74 6.44 12.15 7.23
C PRO A 74 7.10 11.09 6.34
N LEU A 75 6.97 11.30 5.02
CA LEU A 75 7.57 10.49 3.96
C LEU A 75 8.64 11.33 3.26
N CYS A 76 9.91 11.07 3.57
CA CYS A 76 11.06 11.87 3.12
C CYS A 76 12.01 11.13 2.17
N ALA A 77 12.05 9.79 2.23
CA ALA A 77 12.90 8.97 1.36
C ALA A 77 12.15 8.51 0.11
N ASP A 78 12.85 7.95 -0.87
CA ASP A 78 12.21 7.42 -2.09
C ASP A 78 11.30 6.23 -1.80
N GLU A 79 11.60 5.43 -0.77
CA GLU A 79 10.81 4.25 -0.36
C GLU A 79 10.65 4.18 1.17
N HIS A 80 9.44 3.87 1.63
CA HIS A 80 9.10 3.63 3.03
C HIS A 80 8.38 2.29 3.17
N CYS A 81 8.98 1.37 3.91
CA CYS A 81 8.38 0.08 4.23
C CYS A 81 7.58 0.19 5.54
N PHE A 82 6.34 -0.26 5.57
CA PHE A 82 5.53 -0.37 6.79
C PHE A 82 5.39 -1.82 7.19
N GLY A 83 5.47 -2.13 8.48
CA GLY A 83 5.30 -3.52 8.94
C GLY A 83 5.73 -3.76 10.38
N ARG A 84 5.58 -5.01 10.83
CA ARG A 84 5.83 -5.40 12.22
C ARG A 84 7.30 -5.37 12.60
N THR A 85 8.19 -5.69 11.67
CA THR A 85 9.63 -5.85 11.95
C THR A 85 10.49 -4.96 11.06
N VAL A 86 9.95 -3.84 10.58
CA VAL A 86 10.70 -2.88 9.78
C VAL A 86 11.79 -2.22 10.63
N HIS A 87 12.96 -2.00 10.03
CA HIS A 87 14.12 -1.38 10.69
C HIS A 87 13.82 0.04 11.18
N ASP A 88 13.30 0.91 10.32
CA ASP A 88 12.88 2.25 10.72
C ASP A 88 11.64 2.15 11.63
N HIS A 89 11.84 2.60 12.87
CA HIS A 89 10.83 2.57 13.92
C HIS A 89 9.65 3.50 13.61
N ARG A 90 9.82 4.50 12.74
CA ARG A 90 8.75 5.42 12.32
C ARG A 90 7.66 4.76 11.47
N PHE A 91 7.96 3.60 10.88
CA PHE A 91 7.02 2.85 10.03
C PHE A 91 6.66 1.49 10.63
N ARG A 92 7.04 1.26 11.89
CA ARG A 92 6.82 -0.02 12.57
C ARG A 92 5.46 -0.05 13.26
N ILE A 93 4.67 -1.07 12.95
CA ILE A 93 3.40 -1.36 13.64
C ILE A 93 3.50 -2.71 14.35
N SER A 94 3.65 -2.68 15.67
CA SER A 94 3.86 -3.84 16.53
C SER A 94 2.58 -4.65 16.77
N ASP A 95 1.92 -5.08 15.71
CA ASP A 95 0.70 -5.88 15.75
C ASP A 95 0.95 -7.23 15.07
N ILE A 96 0.56 -8.34 15.71
CA ILE A 96 0.80 -9.69 15.18
C ILE A 96 0.07 -9.93 13.86
N LEU A 97 -0.99 -9.18 13.59
CA LEU A 97 -1.77 -9.27 12.35
C LEU A 97 -1.17 -8.43 11.23
N VAL A 98 -0.18 -7.59 11.52
CA VAL A 98 0.63 -6.89 10.53
C VAL A 98 1.83 -7.77 10.16
N SER A 99 2.03 -8.02 8.86
CA SER A 99 3.19 -8.75 8.35
C SER A 99 4.51 -8.02 8.64
N SER A 100 5.64 -8.74 8.65
CA SER A 100 6.99 -8.21 8.90
C SER A 100 7.32 -6.98 8.06
N CYS A 101 7.07 -7.07 6.75
CA CYS A 101 7.01 -5.98 5.78
C CYS A 101 5.65 -6.05 5.09
N HIS A 102 4.71 -5.22 5.56
CA HIS A 102 3.29 -5.24 5.19
C HIS A 102 3.03 -4.55 3.87
N CYS A 103 3.54 -3.34 3.68
CA CYS A 103 3.43 -2.62 2.43
C CYS A 103 4.61 -1.67 2.26
N LYS A 104 4.74 -1.14 1.06
CA LYS A 104 5.73 -0.14 0.68
C LYS A 104 5.03 1.04 0.06
N ILE A 105 5.39 2.23 0.49
CA ILE A 105 4.98 3.49 -0.16
C ILE A 105 6.23 4.13 -0.72
N TYR A 106 6.25 4.39 -2.01
CA TYR A 106 7.45 4.88 -2.70
C TYR A 106 7.10 5.91 -3.77
N MET A 107 8.05 6.79 -4.06
CA MET A 107 7.99 7.71 -5.18
C MET A 107 8.67 7.07 -6.39
N ASP A 108 7.99 7.10 -7.54
CA ASP A 108 8.61 6.68 -8.80
C ASP A 108 9.49 7.82 -9.34
N THR A 109 10.78 7.74 -9.07
CA THR A 109 11.76 8.76 -9.46
C THR A 109 11.86 8.89 -10.98
N VAL A 110 11.70 7.80 -11.74
CA VAL A 110 11.72 7.81 -13.21
C VAL A 110 10.54 8.61 -13.75
N LEU A 111 9.33 8.37 -13.22
CA LEU A 111 8.16 9.15 -13.60
C LEU A 111 8.24 10.61 -13.13
N LYS A 112 8.91 10.89 -12.00
CA LYS A 112 9.10 12.24 -11.49
C LYS A 112 10.09 13.03 -12.35
N GLU A 113 11.17 12.41 -12.81
CA GLU A 113 12.13 13.01 -13.74
C GLU A 113 11.51 13.32 -15.10
N LEU A 114 10.62 12.46 -15.59
CA LEU A 114 9.88 12.69 -16.84
C LEU A 114 8.87 13.84 -16.74
N ASN A 115 8.30 14.07 -15.54
CA ASN A 115 7.34 15.15 -15.30
C ASN A 115 7.68 15.91 -14.01
N PRO A 116 8.74 16.76 -14.01
CA PRO A 116 9.20 17.44 -12.79
C PRO A 116 8.13 18.35 -12.18
N ASN A 117 7.37 19.03 -13.05
CA ASN A 117 6.31 19.96 -12.69
C ASN A 117 4.95 19.28 -12.45
N GLY A 118 4.88 17.96 -12.60
CA GLY A 118 3.67 17.17 -12.36
C GLY A 118 3.49 16.77 -10.89
N PRO A 119 2.28 16.30 -10.53
CA PRO A 119 2.02 15.75 -9.19
C PRO A 119 2.95 14.57 -8.93
N SER A 120 3.40 14.44 -7.68
CA SER A 120 4.42 13.44 -7.35
C SER A 120 3.88 12.02 -7.58
N PRO A 121 4.54 11.19 -8.40
CA PRO A 121 4.03 9.88 -8.79
C PRO A 121 4.29 8.85 -7.67
N ILE A 122 3.40 8.87 -6.69
CA ILE A 122 3.54 8.08 -5.46
C ILE A 122 2.69 6.81 -5.57
N PHE A 123 3.27 5.69 -5.17
CA PHE A 123 2.64 4.38 -5.27
C PHE A 123 2.71 3.61 -3.96
N LEU A 124 1.68 2.80 -3.73
CA LEU A 124 1.61 1.83 -2.65
C LEU A 124 1.62 0.41 -3.23
N LYS A 125 2.55 -0.41 -2.76
CA LYS A 125 2.61 -1.84 -3.05
C LYS A 125 2.37 -2.65 -1.79
N ASP A 126 1.30 -3.46 -1.81
CA ASP A 126 1.04 -4.42 -0.75
C ASP A 126 2.00 -5.62 -0.85
N THR A 127 2.57 -6.03 0.28
CA THR A 127 3.45 -7.20 0.43
C THR A 127 3.00 -8.12 1.57
N SER A 128 1.80 -7.86 2.11
CA SER A 128 1.29 -8.48 3.33
C SER A 128 0.45 -9.74 3.08
N THR A 129 0.26 -10.52 4.13
CA THR A 129 -0.64 -11.69 4.08
C THR A 129 -2.11 -11.26 4.19
N ASN A 130 -2.40 -10.25 5.01
CA ASN A 130 -3.77 -9.82 5.31
C ASN A 130 -4.30 -8.75 4.33
N GLY A 131 -3.41 -8.15 3.53
CA GLY A 131 -3.74 -7.13 2.54
C GLY A 131 -3.79 -5.73 3.15
N THR A 132 -3.58 -4.75 2.28
CA THR A 132 -3.71 -3.31 2.56
C THR A 132 -4.96 -2.79 1.86
N TYR A 133 -5.66 -1.83 2.46
CA TYR A 133 -6.89 -1.28 1.91
C TYR A 133 -6.70 0.20 1.56
N ILE A 134 -7.01 0.59 0.32
CA ILE A 134 -7.07 2.00 -0.08
C ILE A 134 -8.52 2.31 -0.43
N ASN A 135 -9.12 3.32 0.21
CA ASN A 135 -10.52 3.70 0.00
C ASN A 135 -11.48 2.48 0.03
N TRP A 136 -11.35 1.64 1.06
CA TRP A 136 -12.13 0.40 1.24
C TRP A 136 -11.88 -0.71 0.20
N LYS A 137 -11.02 -0.49 -0.80
CA LYS A 137 -10.62 -1.52 -1.78
C LYS A 137 -9.38 -2.26 -1.27
N ARG A 138 -9.46 -3.60 -1.24
CA ARG A 138 -8.35 -4.46 -0.78
C ARG A 138 -7.31 -4.67 -1.88
N PHE A 139 -6.05 -4.50 -1.53
CA PHE A 139 -4.85 -4.79 -2.31
C PHE A 139 -4.11 -5.96 -1.65
N ARG A 140 -3.53 -6.83 -2.48
CA ARG A 140 -2.79 -8.03 -2.07
C ARG A 140 -1.39 -8.02 -2.70
N LYS A 141 -0.51 -8.94 -2.27
CA LYS A 141 0.83 -9.12 -2.87
C LYS A 141 0.83 -9.19 -4.40
N SER A 142 -0.17 -9.85 -4.98
CA SER A 142 -0.32 -10.01 -6.43
C SER A 142 -0.92 -8.79 -7.14
N SER A 143 -1.49 -7.84 -6.40
CA SER A 143 -2.03 -6.61 -6.98
C SER A 143 -0.91 -5.73 -7.54
N ALA A 144 -1.16 -5.08 -8.67
CA ALA A 144 -0.28 -4.02 -9.16
C ALA A 144 -0.15 -2.89 -8.12
N PRO A 145 0.98 -2.15 -8.09
CA PRO A 145 1.12 -0.96 -7.27
C PRO A 145 -0.03 0.03 -7.53
N ALA A 146 -0.59 0.57 -6.46
CA ALA A 146 -1.69 1.53 -6.51
C ALA A 146 -1.13 2.95 -6.44
N LYS A 147 -1.49 3.80 -7.40
CA LYS A 147 -1.15 5.23 -7.32
C LYS A 147 -1.90 5.86 -6.15
N LEU A 148 -1.19 6.57 -5.29
CA LEU A 148 -1.76 7.36 -4.20
C LEU A 148 -2.02 8.79 -4.65
N THR A 149 -3.13 9.33 -4.18
CA THR A 149 -3.59 10.69 -4.44
C THR A 149 -3.98 11.37 -3.14
N GLN A 150 -3.85 12.70 -3.10
CA GLN A 150 -4.19 13.48 -1.91
C GLN A 150 -5.60 13.15 -1.40
N GLY A 151 -5.71 12.84 -0.11
CA GLY A 151 -6.95 12.46 0.55
C GLY A 151 -7.25 10.96 0.55
N ASP A 152 -6.42 10.12 -0.06
CA ASP A 152 -6.62 8.68 -0.04
C ASP A 152 -6.50 8.10 1.36
N ILE A 153 -7.46 7.24 1.72
CA ILE A 153 -7.51 6.56 3.01
C ILE A 153 -6.82 5.20 2.89
N ILE A 154 -5.76 5.00 3.64
CA ILE A 154 -4.98 3.76 3.69
C ILE A 154 -5.25 3.08 5.02
N SER A 155 -5.58 1.79 5.01
CA SER A 155 -5.84 1.01 6.23
C SER A 155 -5.28 -0.40 6.16
N PHE A 156 -4.79 -0.90 7.28
CA PHE A 156 -4.26 -2.26 7.43
C PHE A 156 -4.27 -2.70 8.91
N PRO A 157 -4.31 -4.02 9.20
CA PRO A 157 -4.58 -5.12 8.28
C PRO A 157 -6.08 -5.28 7.98
N TYR A 158 -6.92 -4.44 8.58
CA TYR A 158 -8.37 -4.45 8.45
C TYR A 158 -8.88 -3.24 7.66
N VAL A 159 -10.15 -3.26 7.30
CA VAL A 159 -10.80 -2.16 6.58
C VAL A 159 -10.90 -0.93 7.49
N ALA A 160 -10.79 0.28 6.90
CA ALA A 160 -10.72 1.55 7.61
C ALA A 160 -11.77 1.87 8.71
N HIS A 161 -12.93 1.19 8.70
CA HIS A 161 -14.00 1.39 9.69
C HIS A 161 -13.98 0.37 10.83
N ASP A 162 -13.06 -0.58 10.79
CA ASP A 162 -12.87 -1.57 11.84
C ASP A 162 -12.07 -0.95 12.98
N GLU A 163 -12.50 -1.16 14.22
CA GLU A 163 -11.86 -0.61 15.42
C GLU A 163 -10.41 -1.09 15.59
N ALA A 164 -10.09 -2.29 15.08
CA ALA A 164 -8.73 -2.84 15.11
C ALA A 164 -7.86 -2.40 13.92
N SER A 165 -8.38 -1.58 13.00
CA SER A 165 -7.61 -1.08 11.86
C SER A 165 -6.66 0.06 12.24
N TYR A 166 -5.47 0.06 11.64
CA TYR A 166 -4.61 1.24 11.57
C TYR A 166 -4.95 1.99 10.29
N THR A 167 -5.59 3.14 10.42
CA THR A 167 -6.10 3.94 9.31
C THR A 167 -5.45 5.31 9.26
N PHE A 168 -4.96 5.67 8.10
CA PHE A 168 -4.27 6.92 7.79
C PHE A 168 -4.89 7.59 6.56
N VAL A 169 -4.78 8.91 6.45
CA VAL A 169 -5.00 9.64 5.21
C VAL A 169 -3.67 10.10 4.65
N TYR A 170 -3.48 9.89 3.35
CA TYR A 170 -2.34 10.40 2.62
C TYR A 170 -2.56 11.87 2.25
N ARG A 171 -1.58 12.71 2.57
CA ARG A 171 -1.56 14.15 2.30
C ARG A 171 -0.29 14.48 1.54
N GLU A 172 -0.42 15.12 0.39
CA GLU A 172 0.72 15.58 -0.39
C GLU A 172 1.29 16.84 0.27
N VAL A 173 2.62 16.93 0.36
CA VAL A 173 3.30 18.14 0.81
C VAL A 173 3.66 18.93 -0.43
N THR A 174 2.92 20.00 -0.69
CA THR A 174 3.37 21.02 -1.63
C THR A 174 4.43 21.84 -0.92
N GLU A 175 5.65 21.89 -1.47
CA GLU A 175 6.61 22.91 -1.06
C GLU A 175 5.97 24.27 -1.33
N ILE A 176 5.47 24.91 -0.26
CA ILE A 176 5.13 26.32 -0.33
C ILE A 176 6.49 27.01 -0.39
N HIS A 177 6.93 27.38 -1.60
CA HIS A 177 7.88 28.48 -1.71
C HIS A 177 7.25 29.64 -0.93
N SER A 178 7.80 29.98 0.24
CA SER A 178 7.53 31.25 0.88
C SER A 178 8.06 32.34 -0.04
N GLU A 179 7.28 32.68 -1.07
CA GLU A 179 7.29 34.03 -1.61
C GLU A 179 6.60 34.90 -0.57
N GLU A 180 7.41 35.57 0.25
CA GLU A 180 6.99 36.72 1.04
C GLU A 180 6.62 37.85 0.07
N ASN A 181 5.48 37.72 -0.59
CA ASN A 181 4.82 38.78 -1.33
C ASN A 181 3.36 38.82 -0.87
N GLY A 182 3.17 39.49 0.26
CA GLY A 182 1.86 39.74 0.87
C GLY A 182 1.83 41.12 1.49
N THR A 183 1.49 42.12 0.67
CA THR A 183 1.07 43.47 1.02
C THR A 183 0.46 43.62 2.42
N ALA A 184 1.12 44.41 3.28
CA ALA A 184 0.50 44.99 4.46
C ALA A 184 0.80 46.49 4.53
N THR A 185 -0.30 47.23 4.60
CA THR A 185 -0.47 48.67 4.54
C THR A 185 0.11 49.40 5.76
N LYS A 186 0.76 50.56 5.50
CA LYS A 186 0.99 51.71 6.40
C LYS A 186 1.61 51.45 7.80
N ARG A 187 2.87 51.89 7.98
CA ARG A 187 3.25 52.98 8.91
C ARG A 187 4.74 53.41 8.74
N LYS A 188 4.90 54.67 8.28
CA LYS A 188 6.03 55.64 8.30
C LYS A 188 7.40 55.25 8.91
N PHE A 189 8.51 55.48 8.20
CA PHE A 189 9.33 56.73 8.18
C PHE A 189 10.82 56.47 7.82
N GLY A 190 11.39 57.31 6.93
CA GLY A 190 12.83 57.54 6.68
C GLY A 190 13.47 56.57 5.66
N GLU A 191 13.45 56.79 4.35
CA GLU A 191 14.08 57.87 3.55
C GLU A 191 15.59 58.03 3.78
N VAL A 192 16.39 57.57 2.80
CA VAL A 192 17.49 58.29 2.15
C VAL A 192 17.91 57.47 0.91
N GLY A 193 17.48 57.92 -0.27
CA GLY A 193 18.20 57.73 -1.54
C GLY A 193 19.43 58.65 -1.55
N SER A 194 20.22 58.82 -2.60
CA SER A 194 20.16 58.46 -3.99
C SER A 194 21.55 58.80 -4.56
N GLU A 195 21.81 58.26 -5.74
CA GLU A 195 22.78 58.64 -6.77
C GLU A 195 23.23 60.12 -6.79
N ASN A 196 24.47 60.39 -7.24
CA ASN A 196 24.94 61.61 -7.95
C ASN A 196 26.31 61.29 -8.60
N LYS A 197 26.54 61.28 -9.93
CA LYS A 197 26.72 62.37 -10.92
C LYS A 197 27.72 63.49 -10.56
N MET A 198 28.84 63.47 -11.30
CA MET A 198 29.54 64.57 -12.00
C MET A 198 29.74 65.93 -11.30
N LEU A 199 31.00 66.38 -11.18
CA LEU A 199 31.38 67.80 -11.13
C LEU A 199 32.89 67.98 -11.45
N GLU A 200 33.19 69.20 -11.89
CA GLU A 200 34.27 69.66 -12.77
C GLU A 200 35.66 69.89 -12.15
N ASP A 201 36.64 70.01 -13.06
CA ASP A 201 37.77 70.94 -13.15
C ASP A 201 38.64 71.27 -11.93
N THR A 202 39.95 71.03 -12.09
CA THR A 202 40.97 72.07 -11.84
C THR A 202 42.19 71.91 -12.75
N MET A 203 42.71 73.06 -13.18
CA MET A 203 43.73 73.34 -14.19
C MET A 203 45.15 73.43 -13.59
N VAL A 204 46.18 73.28 -14.45
CA VAL A 204 47.58 73.82 -14.41
C VAL A 204 48.68 73.10 -13.60
N GLY A 205 49.79 72.78 -14.29
CA GLY A 205 51.15 72.95 -13.74
C GLY A 205 52.23 71.96 -14.20
N SER A 206 53.05 72.35 -15.20
CA SER A 206 54.24 71.65 -15.72
C SER A 206 55.31 71.29 -14.67
N ALA A 207 56.10 70.24 -14.94
CA ALA A 207 57.57 70.35 -15.07
C ALA A 207 58.20 69.04 -15.58
N ASP A 208 58.99 69.22 -16.62
CA ASP A 208 59.86 68.27 -17.30
C ASP A 208 61.08 67.90 -16.44
N GLY A 209 61.60 66.67 -16.55
CA GLY A 209 62.80 66.23 -15.85
C GLY A 209 63.05 64.71 -15.93
N PRO A 210 64.16 64.25 -16.56
CA PRO A 210 64.34 62.85 -16.95
C PRO A 210 64.94 62.00 -15.81
N VAL A 211 64.45 60.77 -15.65
CA VAL A 211 65.10 59.77 -14.80
C VAL A 211 65.70 58.66 -15.67
N SER A 212 67.01 58.54 -15.52
CA SER A 212 67.99 57.76 -16.26
C SER A 212 67.60 56.35 -16.68
N LEU A 213 67.92 56.06 -17.93
CA LEU A 213 68.31 54.76 -18.45
C LEU A 213 69.37 54.12 -17.53
N ASP A 214 69.01 53.04 -16.84
CA ASP A 214 69.97 52.01 -16.41
C ASP A 214 69.57 50.68 -17.07
N VAL A 215 70.15 50.42 -18.24
CA VAL A 215 70.09 49.13 -18.92
C VAL A 215 71.10 48.20 -18.23
N ARG A 216 70.75 47.70 -17.04
CA ARG A 216 71.43 46.55 -16.43
C ARG A 216 70.53 45.32 -16.48
N ARG A 217 70.82 44.49 -17.48
CA ARG A 217 70.36 43.10 -17.70
C ARG A 217 69.76 42.42 -16.45
N PRO A 218 68.48 41.99 -16.46
CA PRO A 218 67.99 40.98 -15.53
C PRO A 218 68.39 39.60 -16.05
N GLN A 219 69.62 39.15 -15.74
CA GLN A 219 70.09 37.80 -16.09
C GLN A 219 69.93 36.77 -14.94
N LYS A 220 69.16 37.08 -13.89
CA LYS A 220 68.93 36.16 -12.76
C LYS A 220 67.47 35.78 -12.45
N THR A 221 66.45 36.39 -13.05
CA THR A 221 65.04 36.04 -12.79
C THR A 221 64.38 35.18 -13.87
N ARG A 222 65.08 34.87 -14.97
CA ARG A 222 64.54 34.16 -16.14
C ARG A 222 64.37 32.64 -15.97
N LYS A 223 64.80 32.06 -14.83
CA LYS A 223 64.72 30.61 -14.58
C LYS A 223 63.32 30.18 -14.11
N GLY A 224 62.67 30.94 -13.24
CA GLY A 224 61.34 30.60 -12.70
C GLY A 224 60.22 30.43 -13.74
N PRO A 225 60.05 31.36 -14.72
CA PRO A 225 58.97 31.25 -15.70
C PRO A 225 59.15 30.10 -16.71
N LYS A 226 60.40 29.79 -17.07
CA LYS A 226 60.71 28.70 -18.01
C LYS A 226 60.48 27.34 -17.37
N GLU A 227 60.80 27.22 -16.09
CA GLU A 227 60.63 26.01 -15.30
C GLU A 227 59.14 25.77 -15.01
N GLN A 228 58.37 26.81 -14.68
CA GLN A 228 56.90 26.75 -14.63
C GLN A 228 56.29 26.32 -15.96
N LEU A 229 56.72 26.92 -17.08
CA LEU A 229 56.19 26.57 -18.39
C LEU A 229 56.47 25.10 -18.74
N ALA A 230 57.67 24.59 -18.46
CA ALA A 230 58.01 23.18 -18.63
C ALA A 230 57.14 22.26 -17.76
N SER A 231 56.88 22.65 -16.51
CA SER A 231 55.98 21.94 -15.59
C SER A 231 54.53 21.91 -16.12
N HIS A 232 54.01 23.05 -16.60
CA HIS A 232 52.66 23.11 -17.18
C HIS A 232 52.56 22.27 -18.45
N PHE A 233 53.59 22.25 -19.31
CA PHE A 233 53.61 21.38 -20.49
C PHE A 233 53.59 19.89 -20.11
N ALA A 234 54.31 19.49 -19.05
CA ALA A 234 54.28 18.13 -18.54
C ALA A 234 52.88 17.75 -18.03
N MET A 235 52.26 18.61 -17.22
CA MET A 235 50.90 18.42 -16.70
C MET A 235 49.85 18.36 -17.82
N ILE A 236 49.92 19.23 -18.83
CA ILE A 236 49.01 19.20 -19.98
C ILE A 236 49.15 17.89 -20.75
N LYS A 237 50.38 17.38 -20.89
CA LYS A 237 50.63 16.09 -21.57
C LYS A 237 50.01 14.94 -20.78
N GLU A 238 50.14 14.95 -19.45
CA GLU A 238 49.53 13.98 -18.55
C GLU A 238 48.00 14.00 -18.60
N LEU A 239 47.39 15.18 -18.46
CA LEU A 239 45.93 15.35 -18.58
C LEU A 239 45.41 14.87 -19.94
N ARG A 240 46.14 15.12 -21.03
CA ARG A 240 45.78 14.61 -22.36
C ARG A 240 45.83 13.09 -22.45
N THR A 241 46.78 12.44 -21.77
CA THR A 241 46.82 10.98 -21.72
C THR A 241 45.72 10.41 -20.84
N GLU A 242 45.41 11.07 -19.72
CA GLU A 242 44.34 10.67 -18.82
C GLU A 242 42.96 10.78 -19.48
N ILE A 243 42.70 11.87 -20.20
CA ILE A 243 41.46 12.05 -20.99
C ILE A 243 41.30 10.93 -22.03
N LYS A 244 42.37 10.57 -22.75
CA LYS A 244 42.33 9.48 -23.73
C LYS A 244 42.00 8.14 -23.07
N LEU A 245 42.61 7.86 -21.92
CA LEU A 245 42.37 6.61 -21.18
C LEU A 245 40.95 6.58 -20.60
N ALA A 246 40.47 7.69 -20.05
CA ALA A 246 39.10 7.85 -19.58
C ALA A 246 38.09 7.65 -20.70
N HIS A 247 38.35 8.17 -21.89
CA HIS A 247 37.49 7.98 -23.07
C HIS A 247 37.37 6.50 -23.46
N VAL A 248 38.49 5.77 -23.52
CA VAL A 248 38.49 4.33 -23.85
C VAL A 248 37.76 3.52 -22.77
N ARG A 249 37.92 3.87 -21.48
CA ARG A 249 37.17 3.22 -20.39
C ARG A 249 35.67 3.45 -20.54
N HIS A 250 35.26 4.69 -20.77
CA HIS A 250 33.86 5.03 -20.96
C HIS A 250 33.26 4.31 -22.18
N GLU A 251 33.97 4.25 -23.29
CA GLU A 251 33.52 3.51 -24.49
C GLU A 251 33.29 2.02 -24.19
N LYS A 252 34.19 1.41 -23.42
CA LYS A 252 34.06 0.02 -22.96
C LYS A 252 32.85 -0.16 -22.05
N GLU A 253 32.69 0.69 -21.03
CA GLU A 253 31.55 0.64 -20.09
C GLU A 253 30.21 0.81 -20.82
N VAL A 254 30.13 1.75 -21.77
CA VAL A 254 28.93 1.96 -22.60
C VAL A 254 28.62 0.72 -23.43
N LYS A 255 29.63 0.04 -23.96
CA LYS A 255 29.44 -1.19 -24.72
C LYS A 255 28.92 -2.33 -23.83
N GLU A 256 29.52 -2.54 -22.67
CA GLU A 256 29.08 -3.56 -21.71
C GLU A 256 27.65 -3.29 -21.22
N LEU A 257 27.31 -2.03 -20.94
CA LEU A 257 25.95 -1.63 -20.57
C LEU A 257 24.94 -1.96 -21.67
N LYS A 258 25.25 -1.64 -22.93
CA LYS A 258 24.39 -1.98 -24.07
C LYS A 258 24.15 -3.49 -24.18
N ASP A 259 25.18 -4.31 -23.98
CA ASP A 259 25.07 -5.77 -24.04
C ASP A 259 24.21 -6.31 -22.88
N THR A 260 24.37 -5.79 -21.66
CA THR A 260 23.49 -6.14 -20.53
C THR A 260 22.04 -5.73 -20.75
N ILE A 261 21.81 -4.54 -21.33
CA ILE A 261 20.46 -4.07 -21.66
C ILE A 261 19.83 -5.00 -22.70
N ALA A 262 20.53 -5.35 -23.77
CA ALA A 262 20.05 -6.26 -24.79
C ALA A 262 19.70 -7.66 -24.21
N SER A 263 20.55 -8.19 -23.33
CA SER A 263 20.30 -9.45 -22.63
C SER A 263 19.05 -9.38 -21.74
N SER A 264 18.91 -8.30 -20.97
CA SER A 264 17.74 -8.10 -20.09
C SER A 264 16.43 -7.98 -20.86
N GLN A 265 16.43 -7.29 -22.01
CA GLN A 265 15.27 -7.16 -22.88
C GLN A 265 14.82 -8.51 -23.44
N LEU A 266 15.76 -9.37 -23.85
CA LEU A 266 15.44 -10.72 -24.31
C LEU A 266 14.80 -11.56 -23.20
N ALA A 267 15.31 -11.47 -21.97
CA ALA A 267 14.75 -12.15 -20.81
C ALA A 267 13.33 -11.65 -20.49
N LEU A 268 13.08 -10.34 -20.59
CA LEU A 268 11.74 -9.75 -20.41
C LEU A 268 10.75 -10.30 -21.44
N VAL A 269 11.12 -10.38 -22.72
CA VAL A 269 10.28 -10.97 -23.77
C VAL A 269 9.96 -12.44 -23.47
N GLY A 270 10.95 -13.22 -23.01
CA GLY A 270 10.74 -14.61 -22.61
C GLY A 270 9.77 -14.74 -21.41
N ASN A 271 9.92 -13.87 -20.42
CA ASN A 271 9.04 -13.85 -19.24
C ASN A 271 7.62 -13.40 -19.59
N GLN A 272 7.46 -12.46 -20.53
CA GLN A 272 6.14 -12.03 -21.01
C GLN A 272 5.37 -13.21 -21.63
N LYS A 273 6.01 -13.99 -22.51
CA LYS A 273 5.39 -15.18 -23.12
C LYS A 273 4.95 -16.21 -22.08
N ARG A 274 5.76 -16.41 -21.02
CA ARG A 274 5.39 -17.30 -19.91
C ARG A 274 4.20 -16.77 -19.13
N PHE A 275 4.13 -15.45 -18.92
CA PHE A 275 3.00 -14.81 -18.26
C PHE A 275 1.71 -14.99 -19.07
N ASP A 276 1.77 -14.78 -20.38
CA ASP A 276 0.61 -14.93 -21.27
C ASP A 276 0.07 -16.37 -21.23
N LEU A 277 0.97 -17.37 -21.28
CA LEU A 277 0.61 -18.79 -21.16
C LEU A 277 -0.04 -19.12 -19.81
N VAL A 278 0.52 -18.60 -18.71
CA VAL A 278 -0.06 -18.79 -17.36
C VAL A 278 -1.44 -18.12 -17.27
N SER A 279 -1.62 -16.97 -17.89
CA SER A 279 -2.89 -16.27 -17.93
C SER A 279 -3.96 -17.08 -18.67
N GLU A 280 -3.61 -17.68 -19.81
CA GLU A 280 -4.50 -18.54 -20.58
C GLU A 280 -4.92 -19.79 -19.78
N LEU A 281 -3.96 -20.52 -19.21
CA LEU A 281 -4.23 -21.69 -18.36
C LEU A 281 -5.10 -21.33 -17.14
N ASN A 282 -4.92 -20.14 -16.58
CA ASN A 282 -5.72 -19.69 -15.44
C ASN A 282 -7.17 -19.36 -15.86
N MET A 283 -7.38 -18.85 -17.08
CA MET A 283 -8.73 -18.68 -17.63
C MET A 283 -9.42 -20.03 -17.86
N GLU A 284 -8.70 -21.01 -18.39
CA GLU A 284 -9.21 -22.37 -18.57
C GLU A 284 -9.58 -23.00 -17.22
N LEU A 285 -8.67 -22.97 -16.25
CA LEU A 285 -8.91 -23.49 -14.90
C LEU A 285 -10.14 -22.85 -14.24
N LYS A 286 -10.28 -21.52 -14.37
CA LYS A 286 -11.45 -20.80 -13.85
C LYS A 286 -12.75 -21.25 -14.54
N GLY A 287 -12.69 -21.53 -15.83
CA GLY A 287 -13.79 -22.12 -16.60
C GLY A 287 -14.17 -23.50 -16.06
N THR A 288 -13.20 -24.38 -15.85
CA THR A 288 -13.42 -25.73 -15.29
C THR A 288 -14.02 -25.66 -13.89
N ILE A 289 -13.52 -24.79 -13.02
CA ILE A 289 -14.06 -24.61 -11.66
C ILE A 289 -15.53 -24.18 -11.72
N LYS A 290 -15.86 -23.24 -12.62
CA LYS A 290 -17.25 -22.80 -12.81
C LYS A 290 -18.15 -23.95 -13.26
N TYR A 291 -17.72 -24.70 -14.28
CA TYR A 291 -18.46 -25.86 -14.80
C TYR A 291 -18.68 -26.94 -13.73
N LEU A 292 -17.66 -27.24 -12.93
CA LEU A 292 -17.77 -28.20 -11.82
C LEU A 292 -18.73 -27.69 -10.73
N GLY A 293 -18.73 -26.40 -10.45
CA GLY A 293 -19.70 -25.78 -9.53
C GLY A 293 -21.14 -25.93 -10.03
N GLU A 294 -21.39 -25.63 -11.31
CA GLU A 294 -22.72 -25.79 -11.92
C GLU A 294 -23.20 -27.26 -11.88
N ARG A 295 -22.29 -28.21 -12.06
CA ARG A 295 -22.59 -29.65 -11.90
C ARG A 295 -22.91 -30.05 -10.46
N LEU A 296 -22.19 -29.48 -9.49
CA LEU A 296 -22.45 -29.73 -8.08
C LEU A 296 -23.83 -29.21 -7.68
N ASP A 297 -24.17 -27.99 -8.10
CA ASP A 297 -25.50 -27.40 -7.85
C ASP A 297 -26.63 -28.24 -8.47
N ALA A 298 -26.42 -28.78 -9.68
CA ALA A 298 -27.37 -29.68 -10.32
C ALA A 298 -27.52 -31.00 -9.54
N SER A 299 -26.41 -31.54 -9.02
CA SER A 299 -26.41 -32.74 -8.19
C SER A 299 -27.16 -32.52 -6.87
N ASP A 300 -26.93 -31.40 -6.19
CA ASP A 300 -27.60 -31.07 -4.93
C ASP A 300 -29.11 -30.91 -5.12
N LYS A 301 -29.54 -30.29 -6.22
CA LYS A 301 -30.97 -30.21 -6.59
C LYS A 301 -31.58 -31.60 -6.83
N SER A 302 -30.89 -32.44 -7.60
CA SER A 302 -31.35 -33.81 -7.86
C SER A 302 -31.45 -34.63 -6.56
N GLN A 303 -30.49 -34.48 -5.65
CA GLN A 303 -30.51 -35.12 -4.34
C GLN A 303 -31.69 -34.65 -3.49
N ALA A 304 -32.00 -33.35 -3.49
CA ALA A 304 -33.14 -32.80 -2.77
C ALA A 304 -34.47 -33.34 -3.33
N GLU A 305 -34.63 -33.40 -4.65
CA GLU A 305 -35.81 -33.97 -5.32
C GLU A 305 -36.00 -35.45 -5.01
N ALA A 306 -34.91 -36.24 -5.02
CA ALA A 306 -34.94 -37.64 -4.62
C ALA A 306 -35.36 -37.79 -3.15
N GLY A 307 -34.82 -36.95 -2.26
CA GLY A 307 -35.20 -36.90 -0.85
C GLY A 307 -36.68 -36.60 -0.64
N ASN A 308 -37.22 -35.62 -1.38
CA ASN A 308 -38.65 -35.30 -1.36
C ASN A 308 -39.53 -36.46 -1.83
N THR A 309 -39.08 -37.17 -2.87
CA THR A 309 -39.78 -38.36 -3.38
C THR A 309 -39.78 -39.49 -2.35
N ILE A 310 -38.65 -39.76 -1.70
CA ILE A 310 -38.54 -40.74 -0.62
C ILE A 310 -39.48 -40.38 0.54
N ASN A 311 -39.52 -39.12 0.98
CA ASN A 311 -40.39 -38.68 2.07
C ASN A 311 -41.87 -38.85 1.71
N ARG A 312 -42.26 -38.53 0.46
CA ARG A 312 -43.62 -38.77 -0.04
C ARG A 312 -43.97 -40.26 -0.06
N LEU A 313 -43.06 -41.12 -0.52
CA LEU A 313 -43.27 -42.57 -0.53
C LEU A 313 -43.41 -43.12 0.89
N LYS A 314 -42.56 -42.69 1.84
CA LYS A 314 -42.68 -43.05 3.25
C LYS A 314 -44.05 -42.67 3.83
N PHE A 315 -44.52 -41.45 3.57
CA PHE A 315 -45.85 -41.03 4.01
C PHE A 315 -46.96 -41.92 3.47
N ASN A 316 -46.92 -42.24 2.18
CA ASN A 316 -47.90 -43.13 1.55
C ASN A 316 -47.85 -44.55 2.13
N ILE A 317 -46.67 -45.09 2.41
CA ILE A 317 -46.50 -46.39 3.06
C ILE A 317 -47.16 -46.37 4.44
N CYS A 318 -46.86 -45.39 5.29
CA CYS A 318 -47.48 -45.28 6.61
C CYS A 318 -49.02 -45.20 6.52
N LYS A 319 -49.54 -44.46 5.53
CA LYS A 319 -50.99 -44.36 5.29
C LYS A 319 -51.59 -45.72 4.90
N LEU A 320 -50.95 -46.45 3.98
CA LEU A 320 -51.40 -47.77 3.54
C LEU A 320 -51.31 -48.81 4.66
N GLU A 321 -50.26 -48.77 5.47
CA GLU A 321 -50.11 -49.63 6.65
C GLU A 321 -51.23 -49.39 7.66
N ALA A 322 -51.60 -48.12 7.91
CA ALA A 322 -52.72 -47.78 8.79
C ALA A 322 -54.06 -48.31 8.25
N GLN A 323 -54.34 -48.12 6.95
CA GLN A 323 -55.55 -48.65 6.31
C GLN A 323 -55.60 -50.19 6.37
N LEU A 324 -54.47 -50.84 6.16
CA LEU A 324 -54.39 -52.30 6.20
C LEU A 324 -54.58 -52.84 7.63
N GLN A 325 -54.14 -52.11 8.65
CA GLN A 325 -54.40 -52.44 10.04
C GLN A 325 -55.88 -52.26 10.41
N GLU A 326 -56.53 -51.21 9.93
CA GLU A 326 -57.96 -50.98 10.10
C GLU A 326 -58.80 -52.11 9.49
N GLU A 327 -58.50 -52.49 8.24
CA GLU A 327 -59.13 -53.64 7.57
C GLU A 327 -58.95 -54.95 8.33
N ARG A 328 -57.76 -55.20 8.89
CA ARG A 328 -57.51 -56.38 9.75
C ARG A 328 -58.39 -56.36 11.00
N ASN A 329 -58.54 -55.20 11.64
CA ASN A 329 -59.39 -55.05 12.82
C ASN A 329 -60.87 -55.31 12.49
N LEU A 330 -61.36 -54.75 11.38
CA LEU A 330 -62.74 -54.96 10.92
C LEU A 330 -63.03 -56.44 10.64
N ARG A 331 -62.08 -57.17 10.05
CA ARG A 331 -62.23 -58.63 9.84
C ARG A 331 -62.32 -59.40 11.16
N MET A 332 -61.49 -59.05 12.14
CA MET A 332 -61.55 -59.68 13.47
C MET A 332 -62.89 -59.42 14.16
N GLU A 333 -63.44 -58.20 14.07
CA GLU A 333 -64.75 -57.88 14.64
C GLU A 333 -65.89 -58.63 13.94
N TYR A 334 -65.81 -58.76 12.60
CA TYR A 334 -66.77 -59.54 11.83
C TYR A 334 -66.75 -61.02 12.21
N ASP A 335 -65.57 -61.64 12.27
CA ASP A 335 -65.42 -63.05 12.63
C ASP A 335 -65.96 -63.32 14.03
N LYS A 336 -65.63 -62.46 15.01
CA LYS A 336 -66.17 -62.54 16.37
C LYS A 336 -67.70 -62.43 16.41
N SER A 337 -68.26 -61.46 15.68
CA SER A 337 -69.72 -61.30 15.59
C SER A 337 -70.39 -62.53 14.95
N SER A 338 -69.74 -63.16 13.98
CA SER A 338 -70.22 -64.39 13.35
C SER A 338 -70.19 -65.59 14.30
N GLU A 339 -69.15 -65.70 15.13
CA GLU A 339 -69.04 -66.73 16.18
C GLU A 339 -70.11 -66.55 17.26
N ASP A 340 -70.30 -65.33 17.77
CA ASP A 340 -71.31 -65.01 18.78
C ASP A 340 -72.73 -65.37 18.28
N LEU A 341 -73.04 -65.05 17.01
CA LEU A 341 -74.29 -65.44 16.36
C LEU A 341 -74.47 -66.96 16.25
N LYS A 342 -73.39 -67.70 15.92
CA LYS A 342 -73.44 -69.17 15.85
C LYS A 342 -73.70 -69.78 17.23
N CYS A 343 -73.03 -69.29 18.28
CA CYS A 343 -73.26 -69.74 19.65
C CYS A 343 -74.70 -69.46 20.11
N SER A 344 -75.25 -68.28 19.80
CA SER A 344 -76.63 -67.93 20.18
C SER A 344 -77.72 -68.74 19.46
N CYS A 345 -77.42 -69.41 18.36
CA CYS A 345 -78.35 -70.27 17.62
C CYS A 345 -78.27 -71.76 18.01
N GLN A 346 -77.37 -72.12 18.94
CA GLN A 346 -77.14 -73.51 19.39
C GLN A 346 -77.58 -73.80 20.84
N GLU A 347 -78.12 -72.80 21.54
CA GLU A 347 -78.94 -72.95 22.76
C GLU A 347 -80.43 -73.02 22.40
#